data_AF-A0A8H7WCF9-F1
#
_entry.id   AF-A0A8H7WCF9-F1
#
_cell.length_a   1.000
_cell.length_b   1.000
_cell.length_c   1.000
_cell.angle_alpha   90.00
_cell.angle_beta   90.00
_cell.angle_gamma   90.00
#
_symmetry.space_group_name_H-M   'P 1'
#
loop_
_entity.id
_entity.type
_entity.pdbx_description
1 polymer ?
#
loop_
_entity_poly.entity_id
_entity_poly.type
_entity_poly.pdbx_seq_one_letter_code
_entity_poly.pdbx_strand_id
1 'polypeptide(L)'
;MTGDIGEHGSCTTCTFTEDFSNYWTAVMFFKHTNGSYKRVPIMQNTALPNGINGGITIYYTQQDFSSNGNQKITGFRMTVGSPTTSTLANAKGHVGLRFVCLTDKATRFSELPDFPTKLCKGGIMTVHHFPSCWDGKNLDSPDHQSHMFNTAVEAFSPAKPCPASHPVRMPQLAYETLWDTKHFDSMWPINGSNSFVLSFGYKKEYGTHADYMFR
;
A
#
# COMPACT_ATOMS: atom_id res chain seq x y z
N MET A 1 -17.33 21.64 7.23
CA MET A 1 -15.92 21.70 7.64
C MET A 1 -15.18 22.49 6.58
N THR A 2 -14.44 23.52 6.97
CA THR A 2 -13.64 24.37 6.05
C THR A 2 -12.18 24.29 6.51
N GLY A 3 -11.24 24.04 5.59
CA GLY A 3 -9.83 23.80 5.92
C GLY A 3 -9.38 22.37 5.61
N ASP A 4 -8.07 22.12 5.63
CA ASP A 4 -7.49 20.78 5.47
C ASP A 4 -7.77 19.96 6.75
N ILE A 5 -8.46 18.83 6.61
CA ILE A 5 -8.84 17.98 7.74
C ILE A 5 -7.63 17.42 8.49
N GLY A 6 -6.49 17.26 7.82
CA GLY A 6 -5.23 16.79 8.42
C GLY A 6 -4.67 17.78 9.46
N GLU A 7 -4.91 19.08 9.27
CA GLU A 7 -4.42 20.11 10.22
C GLU A 7 -5.21 20.15 11.53
N HIS A 8 -6.40 19.56 11.55
CA HIS A 8 -7.24 19.49 12.74
C HIS A 8 -6.93 18.26 13.63
N GLY A 9 -6.08 17.32 13.16
CA GLY A 9 -5.67 16.17 13.95
C GLY A 9 -4.73 16.57 15.09
N SER A 10 -5.12 16.29 16.35
CA SER A 10 -4.28 16.51 17.54
C SER A 10 -3.74 15.21 18.16
N CYS A 11 -4.04 14.07 17.55
CA CYS A 11 -3.62 12.74 18.00
C CYS A 11 -3.27 11.87 16.78
N THR A 12 -2.51 10.81 17.03
CA THR A 12 -2.14 9.81 16.01
C THR A 12 -2.48 8.41 16.51
N THR A 13 -2.79 7.52 15.57
CA THR A 13 -2.93 6.08 15.83
C THR A 13 -1.64 5.32 15.54
N CYS A 14 -0.59 6.00 15.07
CA CYS A 14 0.72 5.43 14.79
C CYS A 14 1.44 5.05 16.09
N THR A 15 2.33 4.05 16.00
CA THR A 15 3.21 3.68 17.12
C THR A 15 4.20 4.82 17.44
N PHE A 16 4.60 5.59 16.43
CA PHE A 16 5.44 6.77 16.57
C PHE A 16 4.57 8.02 16.71
N THR A 17 4.72 8.73 17.82
CA THR A 17 3.85 9.86 18.20
C THR A 17 4.13 11.13 17.43
N GLU A 18 5.28 11.20 16.76
CA GLU A 18 5.73 12.32 15.94
C GLU A 18 5.08 12.32 14.55
N ASP A 19 4.48 11.19 14.15
CA ASP A 19 3.86 11.03 12.84
C ASP A 19 2.37 11.36 12.86
N PHE A 20 2.03 12.48 12.24
CA PHE A 20 0.66 12.98 12.03
C PHE A 20 0.22 12.91 10.57
N SER A 21 0.93 12.13 9.74
CA SER A 21 0.58 11.91 8.35
C SER A 21 -0.71 11.08 8.23
N ASN A 22 -1.41 11.21 7.11
CA ASN A 22 -2.57 10.38 6.81
C ASN A 22 -2.21 9.30 5.80
N TYR A 23 -2.65 8.08 6.10
CA TYR A 23 -2.41 6.88 5.32
C TYR A 23 -3.73 6.24 4.97
N TRP A 24 -3.91 5.89 3.70
CA TRP A 24 -5.12 5.21 3.27
C TRP A 24 -4.79 4.10 2.26
N THR A 25 -5.52 3.01 2.35
CA THR A 25 -5.48 1.90 1.39
C THR A 25 -6.89 1.35 1.19
N ALA A 26 -7.11 0.69 0.05
CA ALA A 26 -8.34 -0.05 -0.17
C ALA A 26 -8.57 -1.13 0.89
N VAL A 27 -9.84 -1.33 1.28
CA VAL A 27 -10.22 -2.32 2.30
C VAL A 27 -10.61 -3.64 1.64
N MET A 28 -10.11 -4.75 2.18
CA MET A 28 -10.48 -6.08 1.70
C MET A 28 -11.79 -6.58 2.32
N PHE A 29 -12.64 -7.16 1.46
CA PHE A 29 -13.88 -7.83 1.84
C PHE A 29 -13.90 -9.25 1.28
N PHE A 30 -14.46 -10.17 2.06
CA PHE A 30 -14.89 -11.46 1.58
C PHE A 30 -16.33 -11.36 1.07
N LYS A 31 -16.56 -11.80 -0.16
CA LYS A 31 -17.89 -11.90 -0.78
C LYS A 31 -18.45 -13.30 -0.54
N HIS A 32 -19.51 -13.39 0.24
CA HIS A 32 -20.24 -14.64 0.45
C HIS A 32 -21.02 -15.06 -0.80
N THR A 33 -21.30 -16.36 -0.92
CA THR A 33 -22.12 -16.93 -2.01
C THR A 33 -23.54 -16.37 -2.06
N ASN A 34 -24.08 -15.92 -0.92
CA ASN A 34 -25.37 -15.23 -0.83
C ASN A 34 -25.32 -13.75 -1.27
N GLY A 35 -24.16 -13.26 -1.74
CA GLY A 35 -23.95 -11.89 -2.21
C GLY A 35 -23.61 -10.87 -1.14
N SER A 36 -23.67 -11.24 0.14
CA SER A 36 -23.26 -10.35 1.25
C SER A 36 -21.74 -10.22 1.34
N TYR A 37 -21.28 -9.17 2.01
CA TYR A 37 -19.87 -8.90 2.22
C TYR A 37 -19.52 -8.86 3.69
N LYS A 38 -18.33 -9.36 4.01
CA LYS A 38 -17.73 -9.24 5.33
C LYS A 38 -16.34 -8.65 5.21
N ARG A 39 -16.08 -7.57 5.95
CA ARG A 39 -14.74 -6.96 6.01
C ARG A 39 -13.75 -7.99 6.53
N VAL A 40 -12.62 -8.13 5.84
CA VAL A 40 -11.52 -8.97 6.29
C VAL A 40 -10.77 -8.21 7.40
N PRO A 41 -10.57 -8.82 8.58
CA PRO A 41 -9.78 -8.20 9.64
C PRO A 41 -8.33 -7.98 9.21
N ILE A 42 -7.70 -6.96 9.76
CA ILE A 42 -6.26 -6.73 9.62
C ILE A 42 -5.57 -7.29 10.85
N MET A 43 -4.48 -8.02 10.66
CA MET A 43 -3.69 -8.61 11.73
C MET A 43 -2.34 -7.90 11.89
N GLN A 44 -1.74 -8.03 13.08
CA GLN A 44 -0.45 -7.45 13.42
C GLN A 44 0.66 -7.90 12.46
N ASN A 45 1.44 -6.93 11.96
CA ASN A 45 2.69 -7.19 11.28
C ASN A 45 3.81 -7.55 12.28
N THR A 46 4.61 -8.58 11.98
CA THR A 46 5.73 -9.01 12.81
C THR A 46 6.84 -7.97 12.95
N ALA A 47 6.87 -6.95 12.10
CA ALA A 47 7.79 -5.82 12.23
C ALA A 47 7.41 -4.81 13.33
N LEU A 48 6.20 -4.90 13.89
CA LEU A 48 5.72 -3.99 14.93
C LEU A 48 5.80 -4.62 16.33
N PRO A 49 5.94 -3.80 17.40
CA PRO A 49 5.92 -4.29 18.77
C PRO A 49 4.67 -5.11 19.10
N ASN A 50 4.81 -6.03 20.06
CA ASN A 50 3.69 -6.83 20.56
C ASN A 50 2.61 -5.94 21.17
N GLY A 51 1.34 -6.31 20.95
CA GLY A 51 0.18 -5.58 21.47
C GLY A 51 -0.49 -4.65 20.45
N ILE A 52 0.17 -4.35 19.32
CA ILE A 52 -0.47 -3.67 18.19
C ILE A 52 -1.37 -4.67 17.47
N ASN A 53 -2.66 -4.36 17.34
CA ASN A 53 -3.63 -5.22 16.67
C ASN A 53 -4.33 -4.47 15.53
N GLY A 54 -4.06 -4.87 14.30
CA GLY A 54 -4.55 -4.21 13.08
C GLY A 54 -3.66 -3.05 12.61
N GLY A 55 -4.22 -2.19 11.77
CA GLY A 55 -3.52 -1.04 11.18
C GLY A 55 -2.64 -1.38 9.98
N ILE A 56 -2.09 -0.35 9.35
CA ILE A 56 -1.16 -0.47 8.22
C ILE A 56 0.25 -0.30 8.78
N THR A 57 1.19 -1.15 8.38
CA THR A 57 2.60 -0.95 8.72
C THR A 57 3.23 -0.02 7.71
N ILE A 58 3.73 1.11 8.18
CA ILE A 58 4.36 2.15 7.35
C ILE A 58 5.86 2.08 7.54
N TYR A 59 6.59 1.91 6.44
CA TYR A 59 8.04 1.96 6.42
C TYR A 59 8.51 3.24 5.75
N TYR A 60 9.33 4.00 6.47
CA TYR A 60 10.15 5.09 5.92
C TYR A 60 11.59 4.60 5.87
N THR A 61 12.07 4.17 4.70
CA THR A 61 13.47 3.74 4.60
C THR A 61 14.34 4.84 4.05
N GLN A 62 15.49 5.03 4.70
CA GLN A 62 16.47 6.03 4.35
C GLN A 62 17.67 5.46 3.58
N GLN A 63 17.64 4.17 3.23
CA GLN A 63 18.76 3.46 2.60
C GLN A 63 19.34 4.23 1.41
N ASP A 64 18.46 4.79 0.57
CA ASP A 64 18.83 5.55 -0.62
C ASP A 64 18.66 7.08 -0.44
N PHE A 65 18.25 7.53 0.75
CA PHE A 65 18.01 8.92 1.13
C PHE A 65 19.22 9.48 1.90
N SER A 66 20.38 9.55 1.25
CA SER A 66 21.62 10.05 1.84
C SER A 66 22.31 11.14 1.01
N SER A 67 21.77 11.47 -0.17
CA SER A 67 22.43 12.33 -1.16
C SER A 67 21.84 13.74 -1.29
N ASN A 68 20.51 13.89 -1.23
CA ASN A 68 19.80 15.17 -1.25
C ASN A 68 18.42 15.03 -0.58
N GLY A 69 17.55 16.04 -0.70
CA GLY A 69 16.17 15.93 -0.22
C GLY A 69 15.97 16.16 1.29
N ASN A 70 16.99 16.64 2.01
CA ASN A 70 16.90 17.00 3.44
C ASN A 70 16.12 18.32 3.69
N GLN A 71 15.07 18.54 2.91
CA GLN A 71 14.23 19.73 2.97
C GLN A 71 12.98 19.38 3.77
N LYS A 72 12.54 20.28 4.66
CA LYS A 72 11.21 20.13 5.27
C LYS A 72 10.17 20.43 4.20
N ILE A 73 9.33 19.45 3.92
CA ILE A 73 8.20 19.54 2.99
C ILE A 73 6.93 19.47 3.85
N THR A 74 5.91 20.29 3.59
CA THR A 74 4.67 20.31 4.38
C THR A 74 3.49 20.30 3.41
N GLY A 75 2.46 19.51 3.72
CA GLY A 75 1.27 19.38 2.85
C GLY A 75 1.51 18.57 1.57
N PHE A 76 2.52 17.70 1.56
CA PHE A 76 2.85 16.85 0.41
C PHE A 76 1.85 15.71 0.27
N ARG A 77 1.40 15.44 -0.96
CA ARG A 77 0.38 14.42 -1.22
C ARG A 77 0.79 13.58 -2.41
N MET A 78 0.74 12.26 -2.26
CA MET A 78 0.93 11.35 -3.38
C MET A 78 0.07 10.11 -3.22
N THR A 79 -0.27 9.52 -4.36
CA THR A 79 -0.87 8.19 -4.43
C THR A 79 0.06 7.25 -5.16
N VAL A 80 -0.14 5.95 -4.98
CA VAL A 80 0.46 4.94 -5.84
C VAL A 80 -0.60 3.95 -6.28
N GLY A 81 -0.52 3.57 -7.55
CA GLY A 81 -1.38 2.56 -8.11
C GLY A 81 -2.64 3.12 -8.74
N SER A 82 -3.59 2.23 -8.99
CA SER A 82 -4.86 2.61 -9.59
C SER A 82 -5.95 1.58 -9.28
N PRO A 83 -7.12 2.01 -8.79
CA PRO A 83 -8.28 1.15 -8.59
C PRO A 83 -8.92 0.69 -9.91
N THR A 84 -8.55 1.30 -11.05
CA THR A 84 -9.12 0.98 -12.37
C THR A 84 -8.28 -0.03 -13.16
N THR A 85 -7.15 -0.49 -12.62
CA THR A 85 -6.30 -1.51 -13.25
C THR A 85 -7.05 -2.82 -13.40
N SER A 86 -7.34 -3.20 -14.65
CA SER A 86 -8.21 -4.35 -14.97
C SER A 86 -7.54 -5.44 -15.80
N THR A 87 -6.21 -5.37 -16.01
CA THR A 87 -5.45 -6.37 -16.77
C THR A 87 -4.17 -6.74 -16.03
N LEU A 88 -3.76 -8.01 -16.15
CA LEU A 88 -2.51 -8.49 -15.58
C LEU A 88 -1.28 -7.76 -16.13
N ALA A 89 -1.30 -7.39 -17.42
CA ALA A 89 -0.22 -6.63 -18.04
C ALA A 89 -0.02 -5.26 -17.38
N ASN A 90 -1.12 -4.54 -17.13
CA ASN A 90 -1.07 -3.26 -16.45
C ASN A 90 -0.67 -3.43 -14.97
N ALA A 91 -1.16 -4.47 -14.29
CA ALA A 91 -0.78 -4.75 -12.91
C ALA A 91 0.72 -5.03 -12.75
N LYS A 92 1.31 -5.84 -13.63
CA LYS A 92 2.76 -6.08 -13.69
C LYS A 92 3.55 -4.79 -13.92
N GLY A 93 3.02 -3.87 -14.72
CA GLY A 93 3.62 -2.57 -14.97
C GLY A 93 3.64 -1.62 -13.76
N HIS A 94 2.77 -1.83 -12.78
CA HIS A 94 2.82 -1.10 -11.52
C HIS A 94 3.85 -1.75 -10.59
N VAL A 95 5.11 -1.31 -10.69
CA VAL A 95 6.23 -1.89 -9.92
C VAL A 95 5.98 -1.86 -8.41
N GLY A 96 5.22 -0.88 -7.92
CA GLY A 96 4.96 -0.70 -6.49
C GLY A 96 3.75 -1.43 -5.92
N LEU A 97 3.00 -2.24 -6.67
CA LEU A 97 1.78 -2.88 -6.16
C LEU A 97 1.89 -4.40 -6.15
N ARG A 98 1.84 -5.02 -4.98
CA ARG A 98 2.04 -6.47 -4.85
C ARG A 98 1.12 -7.10 -3.82
N PHE A 99 0.86 -8.40 -4.01
CA PHE A 99 0.21 -9.28 -3.05
C PHE A 99 1.19 -10.38 -2.64
N VAL A 100 1.12 -10.82 -1.38
CA VAL A 100 1.89 -11.98 -0.90
C VAL A 100 0.92 -12.96 -0.27
N CYS A 101 0.97 -14.21 -0.74
CA CYS A 101 0.24 -15.31 -0.14
C CYS A 101 1.04 -15.83 1.07
N LEU A 102 0.60 -15.48 2.27
CA LEU A 102 1.36 -15.76 3.48
C LEU A 102 1.26 -17.24 3.85
N THR A 103 2.41 -17.87 4.16
CA THR A 103 2.42 -19.13 4.91
C THR A 103 2.28 -18.86 6.41
N ASP A 104 2.88 -17.76 6.85
CA ASP A 104 2.81 -17.16 8.18
C ASP A 104 3.05 -15.64 8.08
N LYS A 105 2.96 -14.93 9.21
CA LYS A 105 3.12 -13.47 9.25
C LYS A 105 4.51 -12.96 8.87
N ALA A 106 5.54 -13.83 8.84
CA ALA A 106 6.90 -13.48 8.46
C ALA A 106 7.17 -13.69 6.96
N THR A 107 6.24 -14.32 6.23
CA THR A 107 6.36 -14.50 4.78
C THR A 107 6.42 -13.13 4.08
N ARG A 108 7.37 -12.93 3.17
CA ARG A 108 7.52 -11.72 2.35
C ARG A 108 7.56 -11.99 0.85
N PHE A 109 7.86 -13.23 0.45
CA PHE A 109 7.98 -13.64 -0.95
C PHE A 109 7.24 -14.97 -1.19
N SER A 110 6.84 -15.30 -2.41
CA SER A 110 6.91 -14.44 -3.62
C SER A 110 5.87 -13.35 -3.59
N GLU A 111 6.23 -12.19 -4.13
CA GLU A 111 5.28 -11.16 -4.49
C GLU A 111 4.54 -11.53 -5.78
N LEU A 112 3.26 -11.19 -5.83
CA LEU A 112 2.34 -11.47 -6.92
C LEU A 112 1.79 -10.13 -7.45
N PRO A 113 1.63 -9.96 -8.76
CA PRO A 113 1.04 -8.76 -9.35
C PRO A 113 -0.49 -8.71 -9.20
N ASP A 114 -1.11 -9.81 -8.79
CA ASP A 114 -2.55 -10.00 -8.65
C ASP A 114 -2.88 -10.81 -7.40
N PHE A 115 -4.17 -10.90 -7.07
CA PHE A 115 -4.57 -11.65 -5.90
C PHE A 115 -4.11 -13.13 -5.95
N PRO A 116 -3.77 -13.72 -4.80
CA PRO A 116 -3.55 -15.15 -4.71
C PRO A 116 -4.78 -15.95 -5.18
N THR A 117 -4.56 -16.90 -6.08
CA THR A 117 -5.60 -17.80 -6.64
C THR A 117 -5.87 -19.03 -5.77
N LYS A 118 -5.24 -19.10 -4.59
CA LYS A 118 -5.35 -20.20 -3.64
C LYS A 118 -5.48 -19.68 -2.22
N LEU A 119 -5.93 -20.55 -1.32
CA LEU A 119 -5.92 -20.27 0.10
C LEU A 119 -4.50 -20.01 0.62
N CYS A 120 -4.36 -18.96 1.42
CA CYS A 120 -3.11 -18.56 2.05
C CYS A 120 -3.20 -18.81 3.55
N LYS A 121 -2.48 -19.83 4.03
CA LYS A 121 -2.55 -20.33 5.42
C LYS A 121 -2.34 -19.25 6.47
N GLY A 122 -1.48 -18.28 6.17
CA GLY A 122 -1.12 -17.17 7.03
C GLY A 122 -1.84 -15.87 6.69
N GLY A 123 -2.80 -15.84 5.77
CA GLY A 123 -3.43 -14.60 5.32
C GLY A 123 -2.91 -14.08 3.97
N ILE A 124 -3.39 -12.92 3.56
CA ILE A 124 -2.92 -12.20 2.36
C ILE A 124 -2.27 -10.91 2.82
N MET A 125 -1.09 -10.58 2.31
CA MET A 125 -0.50 -9.25 2.49
C MET A 125 -0.64 -8.44 1.21
N THR A 126 -1.04 -7.18 1.33
CA THR A 126 -0.92 -6.18 0.26
C THR A 126 0.27 -5.28 0.56
N VAL A 127 1.09 -5.04 -0.47
CA VAL A 127 2.29 -4.21 -0.39
C VAL A 127 2.18 -3.07 -1.39
N HIS A 128 2.49 -1.86 -0.92
CA HIS A 128 2.45 -0.64 -1.72
C HIS A 128 3.77 0.11 -1.56
N HIS A 129 4.58 0.16 -2.62
CA HIS A 129 5.81 0.93 -2.68
C HIS A 129 5.58 2.22 -3.46
N PHE A 130 5.79 3.35 -2.80
CA PHE A 130 5.64 4.64 -3.44
C PHE A 130 6.89 5.00 -4.25
N PRO A 131 6.73 5.80 -5.31
CA PRO A 131 7.86 6.42 -5.98
C PRO A 131 8.68 7.29 -5.01
N SER A 132 9.99 7.38 -5.25
CA SER A 132 10.92 8.08 -4.33
C SER A 132 11.73 9.19 -5.00
N CYS A 133 11.31 9.67 -6.17
CA CYS A 133 11.92 10.83 -6.83
C CYS A 133 10.85 11.91 -7.04
N TRP A 134 11.06 13.09 -6.48
CA TRP A 134 10.17 14.23 -6.56
C TRP A 134 10.69 15.29 -7.53
N ASP A 135 9.78 15.96 -8.25
CA ASP A 135 10.09 17.08 -9.16
C ASP A 135 10.72 18.30 -8.48
N GLY A 136 10.67 18.38 -7.15
CA GLY A 136 11.25 19.47 -6.37
C GLY A 136 10.41 20.75 -6.38
N LYS A 137 9.21 20.72 -6.94
CA LYS A 137 8.37 21.90 -7.16
C LYS A 137 6.93 21.70 -6.67
N ASN A 138 6.28 20.61 -7.03
CA ASN A 138 4.85 20.42 -6.82
C ASN A 138 4.61 19.54 -5.60
N LEU A 139 3.96 20.09 -4.57
CA LEU A 139 3.56 19.32 -3.37
C LEU A 139 2.46 18.28 -3.67
N ASP A 140 1.74 18.50 -4.77
CA ASP A 140 0.70 17.63 -5.29
C ASP A 140 0.54 17.90 -6.79
N SER A 141 0.03 16.94 -7.54
CA SER A 141 -0.33 17.07 -8.96
C SER A 141 -1.81 16.74 -9.15
N PRO A 142 -2.48 17.17 -10.25
CA PRO A 142 -3.90 16.88 -10.45
C PRO A 142 -4.27 15.39 -10.43
N ASP A 143 -3.31 14.53 -10.75
CA ASP A 143 -3.43 13.07 -10.71
C ASP A 143 -2.81 12.44 -9.44
N HIS A 144 -2.29 13.26 -8.53
CA HIS A 144 -1.58 12.89 -7.30
C HIS A 144 -0.37 11.95 -7.52
N GLN A 145 0.18 11.88 -8.75
CA GLN A 145 1.23 10.92 -9.13
C GLN A 145 2.33 11.54 -9.99
N SER A 146 2.00 12.39 -10.97
CA SER A 146 2.96 12.88 -11.98
C SER A 146 4.08 13.79 -11.46
N HIS A 147 3.95 14.35 -10.25
CA HIS A 147 5.03 15.07 -9.58
C HIS A 147 6.09 14.13 -8.97
N MET A 148 5.86 12.80 -9.07
CA MET A 148 6.72 11.75 -8.57
C MET A 148 7.15 10.79 -9.68
N PHE A 149 8.34 10.21 -9.52
CA PHE A 149 8.93 9.26 -10.47
C PHE A 149 9.45 8.02 -9.77
N ASN A 150 9.09 6.85 -10.31
CA ASN A 150 9.51 5.57 -9.76
C ASN A 150 10.73 5.04 -10.52
N THR A 151 11.82 4.83 -9.80
CA THR A 151 13.07 4.25 -10.32
C THR A 151 13.22 2.77 -10.03
N ALA A 152 12.30 2.18 -9.23
CA ALA A 152 12.30 0.76 -8.94
C ALA A 152 11.96 -0.04 -10.21
N VAL A 153 12.64 -1.17 -10.38
CA VAL A 153 12.43 -2.10 -11.51
C VAL A 153 11.61 -3.32 -11.10
N GLU A 154 11.68 -3.69 -9.82
CA GLU A 154 10.91 -4.76 -9.20
C GLU A 154 10.80 -4.50 -7.69
N ALA A 155 9.64 -4.83 -7.12
CA ALA A 155 9.43 -4.99 -5.68
C ALA A 155 9.98 -3.83 -4.83
N PHE A 156 10.33 -4.14 -3.57
CA PHE A 156 11.21 -3.34 -2.75
C PHE A 156 12.68 -3.59 -3.12
N SER A 157 13.21 -2.78 -4.04
CA SER A 157 14.63 -2.77 -4.40
C SER A 157 15.26 -1.41 -4.12
N PRO A 158 16.59 -1.35 -3.88
CA PRO A 158 17.30 -0.08 -3.83
C PRO A 158 17.00 0.76 -5.07
N ALA A 159 16.62 2.01 -4.85
CA ALA A 159 16.21 2.92 -5.91
C ALA A 159 17.42 3.37 -6.74
N LYS A 160 17.32 3.26 -8.08
CA LYS A 160 18.29 3.88 -9.00
C LYS A 160 18.28 5.41 -8.89
N PRO A 161 19.35 6.12 -9.31
CA PRO A 161 19.40 7.58 -9.28
C PRO A 161 18.18 8.25 -9.90
N CYS A 162 17.77 9.36 -9.31
CA CYS A 162 16.63 10.13 -9.81
C CYS A 162 16.94 10.81 -11.15
N PRO A 163 15.97 10.86 -12.09
CA PRO A 163 16.15 11.56 -13.35
C PRO A 163 16.14 13.09 -13.16
N ALA A 164 16.64 13.82 -14.15
CA ALA A 164 16.65 15.29 -14.11
C ALA A 164 15.24 15.92 -14.02
N SER A 165 14.20 15.21 -14.48
CA SER A 165 12.81 15.66 -14.34
C SER A 165 12.28 15.56 -12.90
N HIS A 166 12.89 14.70 -12.07
CA HIS A 166 12.48 14.45 -10.68
C HIS A 166 13.69 14.39 -9.75
N PRO A 167 14.47 15.48 -9.63
CA PRO A 167 15.84 15.40 -9.13
C PRO A 167 15.93 15.21 -7.60
N VAL A 168 14.85 15.40 -6.86
CA VAL A 168 14.87 15.37 -5.38
C VAL A 168 14.54 13.95 -4.90
N ARG A 169 15.50 13.30 -4.22
CA ARG A 169 15.26 12.01 -3.57
C ARG A 169 14.34 12.21 -2.37
N MET A 170 13.36 11.33 -2.24
CA MET A 170 12.48 11.22 -1.09
C MET A 170 12.75 9.90 -0.35
N PRO A 171 12.45 9.80 0.96
CA PRO A 171 12.46 8.50 1.66
C PRO A 171 11.58 7.50 0.90
N GLN A 172 12.02 6.24 0.79
CA GLN A 172 11.16 5.23 0.19
C GLN A 172 10.07 4.89 1.19
N LEU A 173 8.83 5.21 0.82
CA LEU A 173 7.66 4.89 1.59
C LEU A 173 7.10 3.55 1.11
N ALA A 174 6.89 2.61 2.04
CA ALA A 174 6.26 1.34 1.76
C ALA A 174 5.19 1.00 2.79
N TYR A 175 4.06 0.48 2.34
CA TYR A 175 2.99 -0.01 3.21
C TYR A 175 2.91 -1.53 3.14
N GLU A 176 2.75 -2.17 4.29
CA GLU A 176 2.33 -3.56 4.39
C GLU A 176 1.01 -3.63 5.17
N THR A 177 -0.02 -4.22 4.57
CA THR A 177 -1.28 -4.54 5.24
C THR A 177 -1.51 -6.04 5.22
N LEU A 178 -1.59 -6.67 6.39
CA LEU A 178 -1.77 -8.11 6.54
C LEU A 178 -3.23 -8.41 6.84
N TRP A 179 -3.91 -9.06 5.90
CA TRP A 179 -5.32 -9.43 5.97
C TRP A 179 -5.48 -10.84 6.53
N ASP A 180 -6.24 -10.98 7.61
CA ASP A 180 -6.56 -12.28 8.22
C ASP A 180 -7.68 -12.97 7.43
N THR A 181 -7.29 -13.61 6.33
CA THR A 181 -8.20 -14.35 5.45
C THR A 181 -8.57 -15.72 5.99
N LYS A 182 -7.89 -16.21 7.04
CA LYS A 182 -8.07 -17.56 7.59
C LYS A 182 -9.47 -17.79 8.14
N HIS A 183 -10.12 -16.73 8.62
CA HIS A 183 -11.52 -16.75 9.06
C HIS A 183 -12.49 -17.24 7.98
N PHE A 184 -12.08 -17.24 6.71
CA PHE A 184 -12.92 -17.54 5.56
C PHE A 184 -12.56 -18.85 4.85
N ASP A 185 -11.54 -19.59 5.32
CA ASP A 185 -11.06 -20.82 4.66
C ASP A 185 -12.17 -21.86 4.46
N SER A 186 -13.02 -22.05 5.47
CA SER A 186 -14.16 -23.00 5.42
C SER A 186 -15.28 -22.58 4.47
N MET A 187 -15.26 -21.33 4.00
CA MET A 187 -16.25 -20.73 3.10
C MET A 187 -15.70 -20.55 1.69
N TRP A 188 -14.48 -21.02 1.41
CA TRP A 188 -13.87 -20.89 0.10
C TRP A 188 -14.67 -21.64 -0.97
N PRO A 189 -14.96 -21.02 -2.14
CA PRO A 189 -15.74 -21.67 -3.18
C PRO A 189 -15.10 -22.96 -3.71
N ILE A 190 -15.93 -23.99 -3.89
CA ILE A 190 -15.51 -25.29 -4.46
C ILE A 190 -14.97 -25.13 -5.89
N ASN A 191 -15.48 -24.15 -6.65
CA ASN A 191 -15.01 -23.86 -8.00
C ASN A 191 -13.63 -23.15 -8.04
N GLY A 192 -13.03 -22.88 -6.88
CA GLY A 192 -11.72 -22.22 -6.77
C GLY A 192 -11.73 -20.73 -7.10
N SER A 193 -12.90 -20.12 -7.29
CA SER A 193 -12.99 -18.68 -7.55
C SER A 193 -12.58 -17.87 -6.31
N ASN A 194 -11.83 -16.81 -6.54
CA ASN A 194 -11.41 -15.91 -5.48
C ASN A 194 -12.63 -15.11 -4.97
N SER A 195 -12.88 -15.20 -3.67
CA SER A 195 -13.99 -14.48 -3.02
C SER A 195 -13.56 -13.19 -2.35
N PHE A 196 -12.26 -12.86 -2.38
CA PHE A 196 -11.76 -11.60 -1.85
C PHE A 196 -11.85 -10.50 -2.89
N VAL A 197 -12.31 -9.32 -2.46
CA VAL A 197 -12.37 -8.12 -3.27
C VAL A 197 -11.86 -6.92 -2.49
N LEU A 198 -11.38 -5.90 -3.19
CA LEU A 198 -11.05 -4.60 -2.60
C LEU A 198 -12.25 -3.64 -2.71
N SER A 199 -12.26 -2.61 -1.87
CA SER A 199 -13.39 -1.69 -1.69
C SER A 199 -13.79 -0.89 -2.93
N PHE A 200 -12.95 -0.82 -3.97
CA PHE A 200 -13.26 -0.18 -5.25
C PHE A 200 -14.00 -1.11 -6.25
N GLY A 201 -14.34 -2.34 -5.85
CA GLY A 201 -15.38 -3.14 -6.51
C GLY A 201 -14.89 -4.27 -7.43
N TYR A 202 -15.86 -4.86 -8.13
CA TYR A 202 -15.83 -6.22 -8.66
C TYR A 202 -14.97 -6.48 -9.91
N LYS A 203 -14.48 -5.44 -10.59
CA LYS A 203 -13.89 -5.62 -11.93
C LYS A 203 -12.38 -5.85 -11.83
N LYS A 204 -12.08 -7.08 -11.42
CA LYS A 204 -10.79 -7.78 -11.54
C LYS A 204 -9.73 -7.42 -10.49
N GLU A 205 -9.10 -8.49 -10.03
CA GLU A 205 -8.15 -8.67 -8.94
C GLU A 205 -6.75 -8.08 -9.20
N TYR A 206 -6.65 -7.06 -10.04
CA TYR A 206 -5.38 -6.56 -10.60
C TYR A 206 -4.97 -5.18 -10.07
N GLY A 207 -5.95 -4.40 -9.60
CA GLY A 207 -5.70 -3.08 -9.03
C GLY A 207 -5.52 -3.13 -7.52
N THR A 208 -4.75 -2.18 -7.00
CA THR A 208 -4.85 -1.66 -5.63
C THR A 208 -4.28 -0.24 -5.66
N HIS A 209 -4.49 0.50 -4.59
CA HIS A 209 -3.85 1.81 -4.43
C HIS A 209 -3.61 2.09 -2.95
N ALA A 210 -2.73 3.05 -2.73
CA ALA A 210 -2.47 3.63 -1.44
C ALA A 210 -2.24 5.13 -1.58
N ASP A 211 -2.58 5.84 -0.53
CA ASP A 211 -2.55 7.30 -0.47
C ASP A 211 -1.67 7.72 0.70
N TYR A 212 -0.93 8.79 0.47
CA TYR A 212 -0.05 9.41 1.44
C TYR A 212 -0.30 10.91 1.47
N MET A 213 -0.57 11.43 2.67
CA MET A 213 -0.62 12.86 2.90
C MET A 213 0.31 13.20 4.06
N PHE A 214 1.42 13.86 3.75
CA PHE A 214 2.38 14.32 4.74
C PHE A 214 1.93 15.63 5.37
N ARG A 215 2.06 15.68 6.70
CA ARG A 215 1.87 16.91 7.48
C ARG A 215 3.19 17.65 7.64
#